data_AF-A0A835B008-F1
#
_entry.id   AF-A0A835B008-F1
#
_cell.length_a   1.000
_cell.length_b   1.000
_cell.length_c   1.000
_cell.angle_alpha   90.00
_cell.angle_beta   90.00
_cell.angle_gamma   90.00
#
_symmetry.space_group_name_H-M   'P 1'
#
loop_
_entity.id
_entity.type
_entity.pdbx_description
1 polymer ?
#
loop_
_entity_poly.entity_id
_entity_poly.type
_entity_poly.pdbx_seq_one_letter_code
_entity_poly.pdbx_strand_id
1 'polypeptide(L)'
;MDFLDSLSRSYWVLKKFKVTLGRFACVPQLFHEFTGLSFVQITVCKLDAHDLKILRGLGVLKCLVLGLDFIPKQAIVINNEGFRALQRFSIYCPVPWLTVDTEAMPKLTYLQLEFHACPTNPVSVPMGISNLCNLAKVALWYNVRYANNSSIKRTVEAVKEEAAKCRNTMQMPSLFINGIEQDDVEAVDEETGSATGAPSGTCARAEDDVQDVKETAKA
;
A
#
# COMPACT_ATOMS: atom_id res chain seq x y z
N MET A 1 6.21 21.73 28.69
CA MET A 1 7.46 20.99 28.95
C MET A 1 7.36 19.72 28.14
N ASP A 2 8.13 19.63 27.06
CA ASP A 2 8.20 18.41 26.29
C ASP A 2 9.04 17.41 27.09
N PHE A 3 8.58 16.17 27.22
CA PHE A 3 9.30 15.09 27.92
C PHE A 3 10.77 15.00 27.45
N LEU A 4 11.02 15.36 26.19
CA LEU A 4 12.31 15.39 25.53
C LEU A 4 13.22 16.55 25.98
N ASP A 5 12.72 17.60 26.62
CA ASP A 5 13.55 18.70 27.14
C ASP A 5 14.29 18.32 28.44
N SER A 6 13.80 17.28 29.15
CA SER A 6 14.28 16.89 30.48
C SER A 6 15.42 15.86 30.48
N LEU A 7 15.61 15.16 29.36
CA LEU A 7 16.69 14.19 29.23
C LEU A 7 17.96 15.01 28.85
N SER A 8 19.11 14.75 29.46
CA SER A 8 20.31 15.61 29.34
C SER A 8 21.54 14.83 28.85
N ARG A 9 22.36 15.48 28.00
CA ARG A 9 23.74 15.15 27.49
C ARG A 9 24.09 13.75 26.98
N SER A 10 23.28 12.70 27.16
CA SER A 10 23.59 11.31 26.73
C SER A 10 23.02 10.93 25.35
N TYR A 11 22.38 11.88 24.68
CA TYR A 11 21.60 11.69 23.45
C TYR A 11 22.35 11.31 22.20
N TRP A 12 23.62 11.70 22.08
CA TRP A 12 24.38 11.52 20.84
C TRP A 12 24.55 10.04 20.45
N VAL A 13 24.36 9.13 21.42
CA VAL A 13 24.49 7.68 21.23
C VAL A 13 23.13 6.98 21.14
N LEU A 14 22.00 7.69 21.20
CA LEU A 14 20.69 7.05 21.16
C LEU A 14 20.46 6.38 19.80
N LYS A 15 20.49 5.03 19.79
CA LYS A 15 20.33 4.24 18.56
C LYS A 15 18.87 3.96 18.20
N LYS A 16 17.99 3.99 19.19
CA LYS A 16 16.60 3.55 19.07
C LYS A 16 15.68 4.49 19.84
N PHE A 17 14.72 5.06 19.14
CA PHE A 17 13.64 5.86 19.73
C PHE A 17 12.31 5.19 19.39
N LYS A 18 11.54 4.82 20.40
CA LYS A 18 10.28 4.10 20.23
C LYS A 18 9.25 4.60 21.23
N VAL A 19 8.15 5.12 20.72
CA VAL A 19 6.96 5.49 21.49
C VAL A 19 5.76 4.77 20.87
N THR A 20 5.21 3.80 21.59
CA THR A 20 4.06 2.99 21.13
C THR A 20 2.73 3.46 21.71
N LEU A 21 2.77 4.14 22.85
CA LEU A 21 1.62 4.69 23.54
C LEU A 21 1.78 6.20 23.54
N GLY A 22 0.89 6.88 22.82
CA GLY A 22 0.93 8.34 22.65
C GLY A 22 1.11 8.77 21.21
N ARG A 23 0.93 10.08 21.00
CA ARG A 23 1.01 10.74 19.70
C ARG A 23 1.79 12.05 19.88
N PHE A 24 2.64 12.37 18.92
CA PHE A 24 3.30 13.67 18.85
C PHE A 24 2.48 14.61 17.97
N ALA A 25 2.51 15.91 18.26
CA ALA A 25 1.87 16.89 17.39
C ALA A 25 2.47 16.87 15.97
N CYS A 26 3.79 16.70 15.88
CA CYS A 26 4.59 16.61 14.66
C CYS A 26 5.86 15.79 14.93
N VAL A 27 6.81 15.71 14.00
CA VAL A 27 8.09 15.01 14.27
C VAL A 27 8.91 15.81 15.29
N PRO A 28 9.44 15.18 16.36
CA PRO A 28 10.24 15.90 17.36
C PRO A 28 11.45 16.61 16.74
N GLN A 29 11.57 17.93 16.96
CA GLN A 29 12.66 18.74 16.39
C GLN A 29 14.05 18.31 16.87
N LEU A 30 14.13 17.78 18.09
CA LEU A 30 15.34 17.20 18.69
C LEU A 30 15.98 16.10 17.83
N PHE A 31 15.25 15.50 16.89
CA PHE A 31 15.81 14.46 16.02
C PHE A 31 17.03 14.92 15.22
N HIS A 32 17.16 16.21 14.91
CA HIS A 32 18.36 16.73 14.28
C HIS A 32 19.63 16.55 15.11
N GLU A 33 19.52 16.42 16.44
CA GLU A 33 20.65 16.25 17.34
C GLU A 33 21.07 14.78 17.50
N PHE A 34 20.23 13.83 17.07
CA PHE A 34 20.48 12.39 17.22
C PHE A 34 21.24 11.80 16.02
N THR A 35 22.56 11.96 15.99
CA THR A 35 23.41 11.40 14.92
C THR A 35 23.46 9.87 14.89
N GLY A 36 23.14 9.21 16.00
CA GLY A 36 23.17 7.75 16.15
C GLY A 36 21.85 7.03 15.86
N LEU A 37 20.78 7.76 15.55
CA LEU A 37 19.42 7.21 15.56
C LEU A 37 19.15 6.31 14.36
N SER A 38 19.23 4.99 14.59
CA SER A 38 19.08 3.95 13.57
C SER A 38 17.68 3.35 13.49
N PHE A 39 16.87 3.51 14.54
CA PHE A 39 15.49 3.04 14.61
C PHE A 39 14.59 4.12 15.19
N VAL A 40 13.50 4.43 14.50
CA VAL A 40 12.44 5.34 14.95
C VAL A 40 11.10 4.66 14.84
N GLN A 41 10.31 4.68 15.92
CA GLN A 41 8.90 4.32 15.91
C GLN A 41 8.10 5.38 16.67
N ILE A 42 7.25 6.11 15.94
CA ILE A 42 6.42 7.19 16.50
C ILE A 42 5.08 7.27 15.76
N THR A 43 4.09 7.90 16.41
CA THR A 43 2.84 8.31 15.78
C THR A 43 2.73 9.84 15.83
N VAL A 44 2.35 10.46 14.72
CA VAL A 44 2.21 11.93 14.60
C VAL A 44 0.80 12.34 14.20
N CYS A 45 0.33 13.47 14.71
CA CYS A 45 -0.97 14.07 14.39
C CYS A 45 -0.94 14.95 13.13
N LYS A 46 0.27 15.33 12.67
CA LYS A 46 0.53 16.07 11.45
C LYS A 46 1.87 15.61 10.86
N LEU A 47 1.97 15.65 9.53
CA LEU A 47 3.22 15.45 8.80
C LEU A 47 3.30 16.48 7.67
N ASP A 48 4.29 17.36 7.70
CA ASP A 48 4.60 18.28 6.61
C ASP A 48 6.02 18.11 6.04
N ALA A 49 6.40 18.97 5.10
CA ALA A 49 7.71 18.92 4.46
C ALA A 49 8.88 19.12 5.45
N HIS A 50 8.66 19.92 6.51
CA HIS A 50 9.67 20.12 7.55
C HIS A 50 9.85 18.86 8.39
N ASP A 51 8.75 18.19 8.75
CA ASP A 51 8.78 16.91 9.45
C ASP A 51 9.54 15.83 8.66
N LEU A 52 9.27 15.72 7.35
CA LEU A 52 10.01 14.83 6.46
C LEU A 52 11.48 15.21 6.34
N LYS A 53 11.81 16.51 6.41
CA LYS A 53 13.18 17.02 6.42
C LYS A 53 13.94 16.61 7.69
N ILE A 54 13.26 16.57 8.83
CA ILE A 54 13.83 16.04 10.07
C ILE A 54 14.17 14.55 9.89
N LEU A 55 13.19 13.74 9.50
CA LEU A 55 13.36 12.29 9.39
C LEU A 55 14.43 11.89 8.36
N ARG A 56 14.47 12.55 7.20
CA ARG A 56 15.47 12.27 6.15
C ARG A 56 16.89 12.68 6.55
N GLY A 57 17.02 13.64 7.48
CA GLY A 57 18.29 14.13 8.02
C GLY A 57 18.97 13.13 8.94
N LEU A 58 18.26 12.09 9.39
CA LEU A 58 18.81 11.01 10.21
C LEU A 58 19.69 10.09 9.35
N GLY A 59 20.97 10.44 9.22
CA GLY A 59 21.90 9.81 8.28
C GLY A 59 22.14 8.30 8.48
N VAL A 60 21.90 7.78 9.68
CA VAL A 60 22.07 6.34 10.01
C VAL A 60 20.74 5.61 10.21
N LEU A 61 19.60 6.24 9.91
CA LEU A 61 18.27 5.65 10.08
C LEU A 61 18.10 4.44 9.17
N LYS A 62 17.96 3.25 9.77
CA LYS A 62 17.76 1.97 9.07
C LYS A 62 16.32 1.50 9.10
N CYS A 63 15.59 1.85 10.16
CA CYS A 63 14.20 1.42 10.35
C CYS A 63 13.33 2.59 10.80
N LEU A 64 12.26 2.84 10.05
CA LEU A 64 11.26 3.84 10.37
C LEU A 64 9.87 3.18 10.42
N VAL A 65 9.19 3.33 11.55
CA VAL A 65 7.79 2.98 11.74
C VAL A 65 7.03 4.27 12.06
N LEU A 66 6.26 4.76 11.09
CA LEU A 66 5.56 6.04 11.19
C LEU A 66 4.05 5.82 11.21
N GLY A 67 3.41 6.11 12.34
CA GLY A 67 1.96 6.17 12.45
C GLY A 67 1.43 7.56 12.14
N LEU A 68 0.38 7.65 11.33
CA LEU A 68 -0.34 8.88 11.03
C LEU A 68 -1.72 8.81 11.67
N ASP A 69 -1.96 9.70 12.62
CA ASP A 69 -3.24 9.85 13.31
C ASP A 69 -4.17 10.84 12.58
N PHE A 70 -4.04 10.93 11.26
CA PHE A 70 -4.85 11.79 10.41
C PHE A 70 -4.94 11.20 9.01
N ILE A 71 -5.95 11.64 8.25
CA ILE A 71 -6.08 11.32 6.82
C ILE A 71 -5.29 12.36 6.02
N PRO A 72 -4.28 11.98 5.23
CA PRO A 72 -3.55 12.91 4.39
C PRO A 72 -4.48 13.62 3.40
N LYS A 73 -4.37 14.94 3.32
CA LYS A 73 -5.09 15.77 2.33
C LYS A 73 -4.36 15.90 1.00
N GLN A 74 -3.10 15.50 0.97
CA GLN A 74 -2.18 15.54 -0.16
C GLN A 74 -1.27 14.33 -0.11
N ALA A 75 -0.64 13.99 -1.23
CA ALA A 75 0.35 12.93 -1.30
C ALA A 75 1.52 13.19 -0.34
N ILE A 76 1.95 12.15 0.36
CA ILE A 76 3.20 12.11 1.12
C ILE A 76 4.30 11.78 0.12
N VAL A 77 5.08 12.79 -0.27
CA VAL A 77 6.13 12.63 -1.27
C VAL A 77 7.46 12.29 -0.59
N ILE A 78 8.02 11.13 -0.93
CA ILE A 78 9.38 10.73 -0.59
C ILE A 78 10.26 10.96 -1.80
N ASN A 79 10.93 12.11 -1.82
CA ASN A 79 11.90 12.46 -2.86
C ASN A 79 13.27 11.79 -2.63
N ASN A 80 14.22 12.04 -3.53
CA ASN A 80 15.59 11.52 -3.49
C ASN A 80 16.50 12.20 -2.44
N GLU A 81 15.96 13.11 -1.63
CA GLU A 81 16.73 13.81 -0.61
C GLU A 81 16.68 13.04 0.72
N GLY A 82 17.74 12.26 0.99
CA GLY A 82 17.95 11.61 2.28
C GLY A 82 17.47 10.17 2.34
N PHE A 83 17.18 9.66 3.55
CA PHE A 83 16.87 8.24 3.81
C PHE A 83 17.88 7.24 3.20
N ARG A 84 19.14 7.66 3.03
CA ARG A 84 20.18 6.89 2.32
C ARG A 84 20.54 5.55 2.97
N ALA A 85 20.27 5.43 4.26
CA ALA A 85 20.53 4.22 5.05
C ALA A 85 19.25 3.42 5.34
N LEU A 86 18.07 3.88 4.92
CA LEU A 86 16.79 3.28 5.29
C LEU A 86 16.63 1.93 4.60
N GLN A 87 16.41 0.89 5.39
CA GLN A 87 16.25 -0.50 4.94
C GLN A 87 14.82 -1.00 5.12
N ARG A 88 14.14 -0.52 6.17
CA ARG A 88 12.76 -0.89 6.50
C ARG A 88 11.93 0.36 6.73
N PHE A 89 10.81 0.44 6.03
CA PHE A 89 9.84 1.51 6.20
C PHE A 89 8.45 0.92 6.39
N SER A 90 7.84 1.24 7.52
CA SER A 90 6.45 0.91 7.83
C SER A 90 5.68 2.19 8.04
N ILE A 91 4.57 2.34 7.34
CA ILE A 91 3.65 3.46 7.53
C ILE A 91 2.27 2.92 7.90
N TYR A 92 1.76 3.39 9.04
CA TYR A 92 0.37 3.21 9.41
C TYR A 92 -0.38 4.47 9.04
N CYS A 93 -1.28 4.39 8.07
CA CYS A 93 -2.02 5.53 7.57
C CYS A 93 -3.40 5.09 7.07
N PRO A 94 -4.51 5.74 7.49
CA PRO A 94 -5.85 5.37 7.01
C PRO A 94 -5.97 5.36 5.49
N VAL A 95 -5.25 6.26 4.80
CA VAL A 95 -5.17 6.34 3.33
C VAL A 95 -3.69 6.46 2.96
N PRO A 96 -3.04 5.39 2.48
CA PRO A 96 -1.60 5.38 2.25
C PRO A 96 -1.24 6.09 0.95
N TRP A 97 -1.57 7.39 0.86
CA TRP A 97 -1.28 8.23 -0.30
C TRP A 97 0.21 8.61 -0.32
N LEU A 98 1.04 7.63 -0.64
CA LEU A 98 2.50 7.71 -0.66
C LEU A 98 2.98 7.79 -2.11
N THR A 99 3.78 8.80 -2.43
CA THR A 99 4.46 8.91 -3.73
C THR A 99 5.96 8.84 -3.51
N VAL A 100 6.63 7.95 -4.22
CA VAL A 100 8.07 7.75 -4.11
C VAL A 100 8.75 8.16 -5.43
N ASP A 101 9.65 9.13 -5.36
CA ASP A 101 10.39 9.59 -6.54
C ASP A 101 11.52 8.62 -6.90
N THR A 102 12.06 8.76 -8.11
CA THR A 102 13.24 8.03 -8.55
C THR A 102 14.42 8.28 -7.61
N GLU A 103 15.22 7.23 -7.34
CA GLU A 103 16.37 7.25 -6.42
C GLU A 103 16.06 7.49 -4.93
N ALA A 104 14.79 7.59 -4.56
CA ALA A 104 14.39 7.64 -3.15
C ALA A 104 14.72 6.33 -2.42
N MET A 105 15.15 6.45 -1.17
CA MET A 105 15.40 5.32 -0.25
C MET A 105 16.20 4.16 -0.90
N PRO A 106 17.43 4.42 -1.39
CA PRO A 106 18.15 3.48 -2.28
C PRO A 106 18.50 2.13 -1.64
N LYS A 107 18.41 1.98 -0.31
CA LYS A 107 18.70 0.73 0.41
C LYS A 107 17.44 0.04 0.97
N LEU A 108 16.25 0.52 0.62
CA LEU A 108 15.00 0.00 1.16
C LEU A 108 14.74 -1.40 0.62
N THR A 109 14.64 -2.38 1.51
CA THR A 109 14.35 -3.77 1.16
C THR A 109 12.96 -4.22 1.62
N TYR A 110 12.36 -3.52 2.58
CA TYR A 110 11.06 -3.83 3.14
C TYR A 110 10.18 -2.59 3.25
N LEU A 111 9.04 -2.62 2.56
CA LEU A 111 7.97 -1.63 2.65
C LEU A 111 6.73 -2.27 3.28
N GLN A 112 6.18 -1.65 4.32
CA GLN A 112 4.90 -2.06 4.90
C GLN A 112 3.92 -0.89 4.88
N LEU A 113 2.74 -1.13 4.31
CA LEU A 113 1.62 -0.21 4.34
C LEU A 113 0.51 -0.83 5.20
N GLU A 114 0.17 -0.17 6.29
CA GLU A 114 -0.99 -0.53 7.11
C GLU A 114 -2.07 0.56 6.98
N PHE A 115 -3.27 0.17 6.57
CA PHE A 115 -4.32 1.11 6.17
C PHE A 115 -5.73 0.57 6.43
N HIS A 116 -6.71 1.48 6.34
CA HIS A 116 -8.11 1.19 6.64
C HIS A 116 -8.99 1.43 5.42
N ALA A 117 -10.23 0.94 5.49
CA ALA A 117 -11.25 1.32 4.53
C ALA A 117 -11.55 2.82 4.68
N CYS A 118 -11.59 3.53 3.55
CA CYS A 118 -11.78 4.98 3.56
C CYS A 118 -12.73 5.40 2.44
N PRO A 119 -13.71 6.29 2.71
CA PRO A 119 -14.65 6.78 1.70
C PRO A 119 -14.03 7.79 0.71
N THR A 120 -12.74 8.08 0.82
CA THR A 120 -12.08 9.24 0.19
C THR A 120 -11.84 9.08 -1.33
N ASN A 121 -11.57 10.21 -1.98
CA ASN A 121 -11.37 10.50 -3.41
C ASN A 121 -10.66 9.40 -4.24
N PRO A 122 -11.05 9.19 -5.51
CA PRO A 122 -10.46 8.21 -6.43
C PRO A 122 -8.92 8.21 -6.64
N VAL A 123 -8.16 9.26 -6.29
CA VAL A 123 -6.72 9.41 -6.66
C VAL A 123 -5.74 9.09 -5.51
N SER A 124 -6.21 8.71 -4.33
CA SER A 124 -5.34 8.57 -3.14
C SER A 124 -4.72 7.17 -2.97
N VAL A 125 -4.01 6.68 -3.99
CA VAL A 125 -3.29 5.39 -3.96
C VAL A 125 -1.77 5.58 -3.91
N PRO A 126 -1.01 4.58 -3.42
CA PRO A 126 0.45 4.59 -3.50
C PRO A 126 0.95 4.63 -4.95
N MET A 127 2.03 5.37 -5.20
CA MET A 127 2.69 5.48 -6.51
C MET A 127 4.20 5.49 -6.38
N GLY A 128 4.90 5.03 -7.42
CA GLY A 128 6.37 5.07 -7.50
C GLY A 128 7.06 4.02 -6.64
N ILE A 129 6.35 3.01 -6.14
CA ILE A 129 6.98 1.86 -5.46
C ILE A 129 7.96 1.16 -6.42
N SER A 130 7.67 1.19 -7.72
CA SER A 130 8.55 0.75 -8.81
C SER A 130 9.92 1.45 -8.86
N ASN A 131 10.06 2.63 -8.26
CA ASN A 131 11.32 3.38 -8.17
C ASN A 131 12.29 2.84 -7.09
N LEU A 132 11.84 1.90 -6.23
CA LEU A 132 12.64 1.36 -5.12
C LEU A 132 13.54 0.21 -5.59
N CYS A 133 14.76 0.52 -6.00
CA CYS A 133 15.66 -0.42 -6.70
C CYS A 133 16.08 -1.68 -5.94
N ASN A 134 15.99 -1.69 -4.61
CA ASN A 134 16.41 -2.82 -3.75
C ASN A 134 15.24 -3.45 -2.98
N LEU A 135 14.00 -3.12 -3.36
CA LEU A 135 12.82 -3.60 -2.66
C LEU A 135 12.66 -5.10 -2.86
N ALA A 136 12.71 -5.87 -1.77
CA ALA A 136 12.59 -7.33 -1.80
C ALA A 136 11.20 -7.80 -1.32
N LYS A 137 10.56 -7.01 -0.46
CA LYS A 137 9.27 -7.36 0.14
C LYS A 137 8.37 -6.15 0.31
N VAL A 138 7.12 -6.32 -0.07
CA VAL A 138 6.02 -5.39 0.19
C VAL A 138 4.97 -6.09 1.04
N ALA A 139 4.53 -5.47 2.13
CA ALA A 139 3.50 -6.00 3.01
C ALA A 139 2.34 -5.03 3.16
N LEU A 140 1.13 -5.50 2.87
CA LEU A 140 -0.12 -4.77 3.03
C LEU A 140 -0.88 -5.33 4.23
N TRP A 141 -1.28 -4.45 5.14
CA TRP A 141 -2.07 -4.79 6.31
C TRP A 141 -3.34 -3.95 6.36
N TYR A 142 -4.48 -4.63 6.45
CA TYR A 142 -5.78 -4.00 6.60
C TYR A 142 -6.73 -4.98 7.29
N ASN A 143 -7.78 -4.47 7.91
CA ASN A 143 -8.78 -5.33 8.52
C ASN A 143 -9.53 -6.14 7.44
N VAL A 144 -9.42 -7.47 7.48
CA VAL A 144 -9.99 -8.42 6.52
C VAL A 144 -11.50 -8.23 6.33
N ARG A 145 -12.21 -7.73 7.35
CA ARG A 145 -13.64 -7.41 7.25
C ARG A 145 -13.96 -6.40 6.14
N TYR A 146 -12.98 -5.60 5.73
CA TYR A 146 -13.11 -4.61 4.66
C TYR A 146 -12.43 -5.02 3.35
N ALA A 147 -12.05 -6.29 3.15
CA ALA A 147 -11.42 -6.75 1.92
C ALA A 147 -12.24 -6.42 0.65
N ASN A 148 -13.57 -6.35 0.78
CA ASN A 148 -14.47 -6.01 -0.32
C ASN A 148 -14.63 -4.50 -0.56
N ASN A 149 -14.06 -3.64 0.29
CA ASN A 149 -14.16 -2.20 0.14
C ASN A 149 -13.35 -1.72 -1.09
N SER A 150 -13.92 -0.80 -1.87
CA SER A 150 -13.30 -0.28 -3.09
C SER A 150 -11.97 0.44 -2.84
N SER A 151 -11.79 1.13 -1.72
CA SER A 151 -10.53 1.79 -1.37
C SER A 151 -9.42 0.78 -1.10
N ILE A 152 -9.75 -0.33 -0.43
CA ILE A 152 -8.82 -1.43 -0.16
C ILE A 152 -8.41 -2.08 -1.47
N LYS A 153 -9.39 -2.48 -2.32
CA LYS A 153 -9.11 -3.09 -3.62
C LYS A 153 -8.22 -2.21 -4.49
N ARG A 154 -8.54 -0.91 -4.61
CA ARG A 154 -7.71 0.02 -5.40
C ARG A 154 -6.29 0.14 -4.87
N THR A 155 -6.11 0.23 -3.56
CA THR A 155 -4.77 0.32 -2.95
C THR A 155 -3.98 -0.96 -3.22
N VAL A 156 -4.60 -2.13 -3.06
CA VAL A 156 -3.98 -3.43 -3.34
C VAL A 156 -3.59 -3.54 -4.81
N GLU A 157 -4.49 -3.22 -5.74
CA GLU A 157 -4.22 -3.30 -7.18
C GLU A 157 -3.13 -2.30 -7.61
N ALA A 158 -3.15 -1.07 -7.11
CA ALA A 158 -2.09 -0.09 -7.39
C ALA A 158 -0.71 -0.59 -6.91
N VAL A 159 -0.65 -1.21 -5.72
CA VAL A 159 0.62 -1.77 -5.21
C VAL A 159 1.07 -2.98 -6.01
N LYS A 160 0.15 -3.87 -6.42
CA LYS A 160 0.47 -5.00 -7.31
C LYS A 160 1.05 -4.51 -8.63
N GLU A 161 0.41 -3.52 -9.25
CA GLU A 161 0.85 -2.94 -10.51
C GLU A 161 2.24 -2.31 -10.38
N GLU A 162 2.49 -1.54 -9.30
CA GLU A 162 3.80 -0.96 -9.05
C GLU A 162 4.87 -2.01 -8.71
N ALA A 163 4.52 -3.05 -7.97
CA ALA A 163 5.43 -4.17 -7.66
C ALA A 163 5.81 -4.94 -8.92
N ALA A 164 4.87 -5.17 -9.84
CA ALA A 164 5.13 -5.79 -11.15
C ALA A 164 6.03 -4.94 -12.05
N LYS A 165 5.98 -3.60 -11.89
CA LYS A 165 6.86 -2.67 -12.60
C LYS A 165 8.26 -2.52 -12.00
N CYS A 166 8.57 -3.11 -10.85
CA CYS A 166 9.91 -3.06 -10.26
C CYS A 166 10.93 -3.74 -11.19
N ARG A 167 11.49 -2.97 -12.13
CA ARG A 167 12.43 -3.45 -13.17
C ARG A 167 13.82 -3.78 -12.66
N ASN A 168 14.07 -3.64 -11.36
CA ASN A 168 15.42 -3.57 -10.82
C ASN A 168 15.76 -4.83 -10.00
N THR A 169 16.62 -5.66 -10.60
CA THR A 169 17.57 -6.58 -9.96
C THR A 169 17.04 -7.96 -9.50
N MET A 170 17.31 -8.99 -10.32
CA MET A 170 17.24 -10.44 -10.05
C MET A 170 15.90 -11.07 -9.62
N GLN A 171 14.96 -10.38 -8.97
CA GLN A 171 13.68 -10.94 -8.52
C GLN A 171 12.61 -9.86 -8.32
N MET A 172 11.36 -10.18 -8.65
CA MET A 172 10.22 -9.35 -8.27
C MET A 172 10.07 -9.31 -6.74
N PRO A 173 9.65 -8.18 -6.14
CA PRO A 173 9.41 -8.11 -4.72
C PRO A 173 8.24 -9.04 -4.34
N SER A 174 8.46 -9.86 -3.33
CA SER A 174 7.42 -10.69 -2.72
C SER A 174 6.32 -9.79 -2.11
N LEU A 175 5.07 -10.01 -2.51
CA LEU A 175 3.91 -9.29 -2.00
C LEU A 175 3.22 -10.11 -0.91
N PHE A 176 3.01 -9.51 0.26
CA PHE A 176 2.27 -10.10 1.36
C PHE A 176 1.01 -9.30 1.66
N ILE A 177 -0.12 -9.97 1.82
CA ILE A 177 -1.38 -9.38 2.24
C ILE A 177 -1.80 -10.03 3.56
N ASN A 178 -1.88 -9.25 4.64
CA ASN A 178 -2.22 -9.72 5.99
C ASN A 178 -1.40 -10.94 6.43
N GLY A 179 -0.13 -10.97 6.05
CA GLY A 179 0.80 -12.06 6.37
C GLY A 179 0.83 -13.23 5.39
N ILE A 180 -0.04 -13.25 4.38
CA ILE A 180 -0.11 -14.31 3.36
C ILE A 180 0.64 -13.84 2.11
N GLU A 181 1.61 -14.62 1.66
CA GLU A 181 2.32 -14.38 0.39
C GLU A 181 1.35 -14.51 -0.79
N GLN A 182 1.46 -13.61 -1.75
CA GLN A 182 0.71 -13.66 -2.99
C GLN A 182 1.60 -14.31 -4.04
N ASP A 183 1.24 -15.50 -4.50
CA ASP A 183 1.87 -16.12 -5.67
C ASP A 183 1.46 -15.34 -6.92
N ASP A 184 2.35 -15.29 -7.92
CA ASP A 184 2.15 -14.58 -9.19
C ASP A 184 0.75 -14.83 -9.72
N VAL A 185 -0.11 -13.79 -9.67
CA VAL A 185 -1.40 -13.83 -10.35
C VAL A 185 -1.06 -13.75 -11.82
N GLU A 186 -1.03 -14.90 -12.49
CA GLU A 186 -1.03 -14.96 -13.95
C GLU A 186 -2.06 -13.96 -14.47
N ALA A 187 -1.65 -13.20 -15.50
CA ALA A 187 -2.57 -12.36 -16.23
C ALA A 187 -3.78 -13.21 -16.60
N VAL A 188 -4.95 -12.86 -16.05
CA VAL A 188 -6.21 -13.38 -16.56
C VAL A 188 -6.33 -12.78 -17.96
N ASP A 189 -5.97 -13.57 -18.96
CA ASP A 189 -6.32 -13.27 -20.35
C ASP A 189 -7.83 -13.11 -20.40
N GLU A 190 -8.29 -11.88 -20.63
CA GLU A 190 -9.63 -11.63 -21.13
C GLU A 190 -9.72 -12.21 -22.55
N GLU A 191 -10.16 -13.45 -22.69
CA GLU A 191 -10.91 -13.83 -23.88
C GLU A 191 -12.40 -13.57 -23.64
N THR A 192 -12.81 -12.34 -23.99
CA THR A 192 -14.19 -12.05 -24.35
C THR A 192 -14.35 -12.37 -25.84
N GLY A 193 -15.13 -13.41 -26.19
CA GLY A 193 -15.25 -13.85 -27.58
C GLY A 193 -16.50 -14.68 -27.89
N SER A 194 -17.67 -14.13 -27.58
CA SER A 194 -19.01 -14.35 -28.19
C SER A 194 -19.32 -15.65 -28.96
N ALA A 195 -20.40 -16.30 -28.52
CA ALA A 195 -21.11 -17.34 -29.25
C ALA A 195 -21.67 -16.85 -30.60
N THR A 196 -21.44 -17.60 -31.68
CA THR A 196 -22.43 -17.81 -32.75
C THR A 196 -22.12 -19.10 -33.50
N GLY A 197 -22.87 -20.17 -33.23
CA GLY A 197 -22.84 -21.42 -34.00
C GLY A 197 -24.26 -21.82 -34.35
N ALA A 198 -24.70 -21.47 -35.55
CA ALA A 198 -25.98 -21.89 -36.10
C ALA A 198 -25.99 -23.42 -36.35
N PRO A 199 -27.13 -24.12 -36.14
CA PRO A 199 -27.26 -25.51 -36.54
C PRO A 199 -27.69 -25.60 -38.00
N SER A 200 -26.94 -26.37 -38.79
CA SER A 200 -27.34 -26.83 -40.13
C SER A 200 -27.55 -28.34 -40.08
N GLY A 201 -28.74 -28.80 -40.45
CA GLY A 201 -29.03 -30.23 -40.59
C GLY A 201 -30.52 -30.57 -40.59
N THR A 202 -31.17 -30.38 -41.74
CA THR A 202 -32.48 -30.97 -42.07
C THR A 202 -32.36 -32.47 -42.38
N CYS A 203 -33.31 -33.30 -41.89
CA CYS A 203 -34.23 -34.10 -42.71
C CYS A 203 -35.11 -35.07 -41.90
N ALA A 204 -36.44 -34.85 -42.01
CA ALA A 204 -37.58 -35.77 -42.12
C ALA A 204 -37.66 -37.08 -41.30
N ARG A 205 -38.76 -37.24 -40.54
CA ARG A 205 -39.76 -38.32 -40.75
C ARG A 205 -41.11 -37.99 -40.10
N ALA A 206 -42.16 -38.54 -40.71
CA ALA A 206 -43.59 -38.26 -40.59
C ALA A 206 -44.33 -38.99 -39.45
N GLU A 207 -45.61 -38.60 -39.32
CA GLU A 207 -46.77 -39.29 -38.67
C GLU A 207 -46.73 -39.30 -37.13
N ASP A 208 -47.80 -39.07 -36.35
CA ASP A 208 -49.23 -39.32 -36.61
C ASP A 208 -50.13 -38.50 -35.63
N ASP A 209 -51.31 -38.11 -36.14
CA ASP A 209 -52.65 -38.02 -35.55
C ASP A 209 -52.99 -37.55 -34.10
N VAL A 210 -53.81 -36.47 -34.10
CA VAL A 210 -55.21 -36.37 -33.58
C VAL A 210 -55.52 -36.01 -32.10
N GLN A 211 -56.40 -34.99 -32.02
CA GLN A 211 -57.37 -34.57 -30.97
C GLN A 211 -56.87 -33.91 -29.67
N ASP A 212 -57.55 -32.95 -29.04
CA ASP A 212 -58.63 -31.99 -29.32
C ASP A 212 -58.89 -31.22 -27.99
N VAL A 213 -59.56 -30.07 -28.08
CA VAL A 213 -60.34 -29.40 -27.01
C VAL A 213 -59.61 -28.75 -25.80
N LYS A 214 -59.48 -27.41 -25.81
CA LYS A 214 -60.37 -26.42 -25.13
C LYS A 214 -59.65 -25.16 -24.63
N GLU A 215 -60.00 -24.08 -25.31
CA GLU A 215 -60.29 -22.74 -24.83
C GLU A 215 -60.76 -22.63 -23.36
N THR A 216 -60.17 -21.71 -22.59
CA THR A 216 -60.93 -20.60 -21.95
C THR A 216 -59.99 -19.57 -21.31
N ALA A 217 -60.25 -18.31 -21.65
CA ALA A 217 -59.73 -17.11 -21.02
C ALA A 217 -60.66 -16.64 -19.89
N LYS A 218 -60.09 -15.98 -18.87
CA LYS A 218 -60.64 -14.83 -18.11
C LYS A 218 -59.52 -14.34 -17.17
N ALA A 219 -59.02 -13.13 -17.37
CA ALA A 219 -59.54 -11.85 -16.84
C ALA A 219 -59.29 -11.71 -15.34
#